data_AF-A0A2N3G1A1-F1
#
_entry.id   AF-A0A2N3G1A1-F1
#
_cell.length_a   1.000
_cell.length_b   1.000
_cell.length_c   1.000
_cell.angle_alpha   90.00
_cell.angle_beta   90.00
_cell.angle_gamma   90.00
#
_symmetry.space_group_name_H-M   'P 1'
#
loop_
_entity.id
_entity.type
_entity.pdbx_description
1 polymer ?
#
loop_
_entity_poly.entity_id
_entity_poly.type
_entity_poly.pdbx_seq_one_letter_code
_entity_poly.pdbx_strand_id
1 'polypeptide(L)'
;MTMDSIACTADVTGSHRNRDAQAECPACQEGFTVDVHGHGHYADADGAKHRDGAPAAFWYRKDGTVAVDWFYRHGELHRDDGPAVTLYRGDGTVEVEWVYQHGELHCDDGPAATWYRRGGTVLMTNYYQHGEHHRDDGPAEVFYRKDGSVSHEGHFQYGELHRDGAPASLGFRKDGTVFCEFYFQRGRHHREDGPAIIIEFEGGTRQREQYCVRGAPHRTDGPAETAWRSDGTVREEVYRRHRMLHRTDGPAWILYRKDGSVKSELWYHEGEGLGGYEDWKRNHKLFG
;
A
#
# COMPACT_ATOMS: atom_id res chain seq x y z
N MET A 1 33.34 21.61 -10.27
CA MET A 1 33.15 22.58 -11.36
C MET A 1 31.98 23.43 -10.97
N THR A 2 32.23 24.73 -10.83
CA THR A 2 31.32 25.74 -10.30
C THR A 2 30.05 25.85 -11.15
N MET A 3 28.88 25.81 -10.51
CA MET A 3 27.58 26.09 -11.14
C MET A 3 27.43 27.60 -11.31
N ASP A 4 28.20 28.17 -12.23
CA ASP A 4 27.86 29.45 -12.81
C ASP A 4 26.73 29.22 -13.82
N SER A 5 25.67 30.03 -13.72
CA SER A 5 24.53 30.18 -14.64
C SER A 5 23.34 29.21 -14.52
N ILE A 6 22.48 29.44 -13.52
CA ILE A 6 21.06 29.73 -13.84
C ILE A 6 20.94 31.25 -13.85
N ALA A 7 21.70 31.87 -14.75
CA ALA A 7 21.57 33.27 -15.11
C ALA A 7 20.97 33.22 -16.50
N CYS A 8 19.85 33.92 -16.71
CA CYS A 8 19.40 34.28 -18.04
C CYS A 8 20.60 34.84 -18.81
N THR A 9 21.18 34.05 -19.73
CA THR A 9 22.11 34.59 -20.73
C THR A 9 21.26 35.35 -21.74
N ALA A 10 20.83 36.55 -21.37
CA ALA A 10 20.48 37.57 -22.34
C ALA A 10 21.80 38.18 -22.81
N ASP A 11 22.31 37.64 -23.92
CA ASP A 11 23.42 38.22 -24.65
C ASP A 11 23.05 39.67 -25.01
N VAL A 12 23.78 40.62 -24.45
CA VAL A 12 23.56 42.05 -24.66
C VAL A 12 24.19 42.45 -25.98
N THR A 13 23.59 42.08 -27.11
CA THR A 13 23.73 42.81 -28.39
C THR A 13 22.61 42.43 -29.35
N GLY A 14 21.54 43.23 -29.43
CA GLY A 14 20.59 43.17 -30.55
C GLY A 14 19.15 43.44 -30.17
N SER A 15 18.53 44.40 -30.86
CA SER A 15 17.15 44.80 -30.68
C SER A 15 16.17 43.63 -30.92
N HIS A 16 15.41 43.24 -29.90
CA HIS A 16 13.96 43.00 -29.93
C HIS A 16 13.57 42.45 -28.55
N ARG A 17 12.96 43.29 -27.71
CA ARG A 17 12.42 42.90 -26.41
C ARG A 17 11.25 41.94 -26.64
N ASN A 18 11.43 40.66 -26.35
CA ASN A 18 10.29 39.76 -26.17
C ASN A 18 9.90 39.79 -24.68
N ARG A 19 9.07 40.76 -24.30
CA ARG A 19 8.62 40.97 -22.90
C ARG A 19 7.86 39.76 -22.33
N ASP A 20 7.31 38.91 -23.20
CA ASP A 20 6.51 37.76 -22.80
C ASP A 20 7.38 36.61 -22.25
N ALA A 21 8.61 36.45 -22.74
CA ALA A 21 9.53 35.41 -22.22
C ALA A 21 10.16 35.76 -20.85
N GLN A 22 10.17 37.05 -20.46
CA GLN A 22 10.63 37.50 -19.14
C GLN A 22 9.58 37.28 -18.04
N ALA A 23 8.29 37.24 -18.40
CA ALA A 23 7.20 37.05 -17.44
C ALA A 23 7.09 35.60 -16.94
N GLU A 24 7.52 34.63 -17.76
CA GLU A 24 7.46 33.19 -17.46
C GLU A 24 8.72 32.66 -16.76
N CYS A 25 9.77 33.49 -16.59
CA CYS A 25 11.00 33.10 -15.90
C CYS A 25 10.85 33.32 -14.37
N PRO A 26 10.87 32.26 -13.53
CA PRO A 26 10.71 32.39 -12.09
C PRO A 26 11.78 33.28 -11.43
N ALA A 27 12.99 33.28 -12.00
CA ALA A 27 14.15 34.04 -11.53
C ALA A 27 14.01 35.57 -11.70
N CYS A 28 12.97 36.05 -12.38
CA CYS A 28 12.74 37.48 -12.61
C CYS A 28 11.58 38.07 -11.79
N GLN A 29 10.96 37.28 -10.91
CA GLN A 29 9.82 37.71 -10.08
C GLN A 29 10.28 38.05 -8.63
N GLU A 30 9.72 39.12 -8.05
CA GLU A 30 10.00 39.51 -6.65
C GLU A 30 9.64 38.36 -5.69
N GLY A 31 10.46 38.15 -4.66
CA GLY A 31 10.24 37.11 -3.65
C GLY A 31 10.77 35.72 -4.00
N PHE A 32 11.36 35.52 -5.19
CA PHE A 32 11.99 34.25 -5.57
C PHE A 32 13.45 34.16 -5.11
N THR A 33 13.82 33.04 -4.48
CA THR A 33 15.20 32.73 -4.10
C THR A 33 15.57 31.30 -4.51
N VAL A 34 16.85 31.06 -4.81
CA VAL A 34 17.39 29.74 -5.15
C VAL A 34 18.52 29.41 -4.18
N ASP A 35 18.48 28.23 -3.58
CA ASP A 35 19.54 27.77 -2.68
C ASP A 35 20.73 27.15 -3.42
N VAL A 36 21.79 26.80 -2.69
CA VAL A 36 23.02 26.19 -3.23
C VAL A 36 22.81 24.80 -3.85
N HIS A 37 21.65 24.17 -3.62
CA HIS A 37 21.28 22.88 -4.17
C HIS A 37 20.34 23.01 -5.36
N GLY A 38 20.07 24.24 -5.82
CA GLY A 38 19.16 24.52 -6.94
C GLY A 38 17.68 24.42 -6.55
N HIS A 39 17.33 24.64 -5.29
CA HIS A 39 15.94 24.66 -4.82
C HIS A 39 15.41 26.09 -4.95
N GLY A 40 14.46 26.30 -5.86
CA GLY A 40 13.82 27.59 -6.05
C GLY A 40 12.57 27.71 -5.20
N HIS A 41 12.34 28.85 -4.52
CA HIS A 41 11.09 29.09 -3.83
C HIS A 41 10.69 30.57 -3.76
N TYR A 42 9.39 30.79 -3.61
CA TYR A 42 8.73 32.05 -3.32
C TYR A 42 8.34 32.10 -1.85
N ALA A 43 8.40 33.28 -1.24
CA ALA A 43 8.01 33.52 0.13
C ALA A 43 7.14 34.78 0.28
N ASP A 44 6.30 34.81 1.32
CA ASP A 44 5.55 35.99 1.75
C ASP A 44 6.46 36.99 2.50
N ALA A 45 5.85 38.09 2.98
CA ALA A 45 6.56 39.16 3.68
C ALA A 45 7.23 38.71 4.99
N ASP A 46 6.73 37.64 5.60
CA ASP A 46 7.26 37.05 6.83
C ASP A 46 8.33 35.97 6.54
N GLY A 47 8.61 35.71 5.26
CA GLY A 47 9.59 34.73 4.80
C GLY A 47 9.04 33.29 4.75
N ALA A 48 7.74 33.09 4.94
CA ALA A 48 7.12 31.78 4.83
C ALA A 48 6.85 31.43 3.36
N LYS A 49 7.08 30.17 2.95
CA LYS A 49 6.84 29.74 1.57
C LYS A 49 5.38 30.00 1.18
N HIS A 50 5.19 30.74 0.09
CA HIS A 50 3.86 31.16 -0.35
C HIS A 50 3.90 31.61 -1.81
N ARG A 51 2.87 31.24 -2.59
CA ARG A 51 2.59 31.84 -3.91
C ARG A 51 1.14 31.61 -4.30
N ASP A 52 0.44 32.67 -4.69
CA ASP A 52 -0.94 32.56 -5.17
C ASP A 52 -1.01 31.95 -6.57
N GLY A 53 -1.87 30.93 -6.73
CA GLY A 53 -2.24 30.36 -8.03
C GLY A 53 -1.14 29.56 -8.77
N ALA A 54 0.07 29.46 -8.23
CA ALA A 54 1.19 28.76 -8.84
C ALA A 54 2.08 28.11 -7.76
N PRO A 55 2.94 27.13 -8.12
CA PRO A 55 3.78 26.49 -7.13
C PRO A 55 4.75 27.50 -6.50
N ALA A 56 4.88 27.40 -5.18
CA ALA A 56 5.73 28.23 -4.36
C ALA A 56 7.14 27.67 -4.21
N ALA A 57 7.38 26.40 -4.51
CA ALA A 57 8.73 25.84 -4.52
C ALA A 57 8.93 24.80 -5.62
N PHE A 58 10.19 24.63 -6.03
CA PHE A 58 10.60 23.76 -7.12
C PHE A 58 11.92 23.08 -6.80
N TRP A 59 12.03 21.83 -7.23
CA TRP A 59 13.28 21.11 -7.30
C TRP A 59 13.60 20.78 -8.74
N TYR A 60 14.76 21.24 -9.21
CA TYR A 60 15.21 21.04 -10.58
C TYR A 60 16.19 19.88 -10.68
N ARG A 61 16.12 19.17 -11.80
CA ARG A 61 17.13 18.20 -12.24
C ARG A 61 18.34 18.94 -12.78
N LYS A 62 19.45 18.20 -12.97
CA LYS A 62 20.69 18.75 -13.55
C LYS A 62 20.53 19.27 -14.97
N ASP A 63 19.55 18.77 -15.72
CA ASP A 63 19.23 19.22 -17.07
C ASP A 63 18.29 20.45 -17.09
N GLY A 64 17.93 20.99 -15.92
CA GLY A 64 17.07 22.16 -15.77
C GLY A 64 15.57 21.86 -15.77
N THR A 65 15.16 20.61 -15.96
CA THR A 65 13.74 20.22 -15.88
C THR A 65 13.25 20.16 -14.43
N VAL A 66 11.97 20.47 -14.20
CA VAL A 66 11.35 20.35 -12.87
C VAL A 66 11.19 18.87 -12.54
N ALA A 67 11.72 18.45 -11.40
CA ALA A 67 11.49 17.13 -10.86
C ALA A 67 10.37 17.12 -9.82
N VAL A 68 10.21 18.19 -9.05
CA VAL A 68 9.13 18.33 -8.08
C VAL A 68 8.68 19.78 -8.00
N ASP A 69 7.38 20.00 -7.89
CA ASP A 69 6.81 21.28 -7.49
C ASP A 69 5.95 21.15 -6.23
N TRP A 70 5.85 22.25 -5.50
CA TRP A 70 5.08 22.34 -4.27
C TRP A 70 4.28 23.63 -4.21
N PHE A 71 3.03 23.53 -3.77
CA PHE A 71 2.17 24.62 -3.37
C PHE A 71 2.24 24.78 -1.86
N TYR A 72 2.41 26.03 -1.42
CA TYR A 72 2.41 26.39 -0.02
C TYR A 72 1.47 27.57 0.22
N ARG A 73 0.80 27.56 1.36
CA ARG A 73 0.04 28.69 1.89
C ARG A 73 0.52 28.94 3.32
N HIS A 74 1.12 30.12 3.55
CA HIS A 74 1.65 30.52 4.86
C HIS A 74 2.66 29.52 5.44
N GLY A 75 3.53 28.96 4.59
CA GLY A 75 4.56 28.00 5.00
C GLY A 75 4.09 26.55 5.13
N GLU A 76 2.80 26.27 5.01
CA GLU A 76 2.24 24.90 5.05
C GLU A 76 1.93 24.38 3.65
N LEU A 77 2.14 23.08 3.41
CA LEU A 77 1.70 22.44 2.17
C LEU A 77 0.18 22.53 2.09
N HIS A 78 -0.32 23.17 1.04
CA HIS A 78 -1.74 23.43 0.90
C HIS A 78 -2.07 23.80 -0.54
N ARG A 79 -3.20 23.30 -1.03
CA ARG A 79 -3.82 23.77 -2.27
C ARG A 79 -5.33 23.50 -2.22
N ASP A 80 -6.15 24.52 -2.51
CA ASP A 80 -7.61 24.36 -2.52
C ASP A 80 -8.05 23.41 -3.64
N ASP A 81 -7.45 23.55 -4.82
CA ASP A 81 -7.85 22.83 -6.04
C ASP A 81 -6.70 21.97 -6.59
N GLY A 82 -6.69 20.68 -6.25
CA GLY A 82 -5.76 19.69 -6.79
C GLY A 82 -4.51 19.44 -5.93
N PRO A 83 -3.44 18.85 -6.50
CA PRO A 83 -2.30 18.42 -5.71
C PRO A 83 -1.44 19.59 -5.24
N ALA A 84 -1.09 19.54 -3.96
CA ALA A 84 -0.12 20.46 -3.38
C ALA A 84 1.32 20.05 -3.70
N VAL A 85 1.56 18.79 -4.07
CA VAL A 85 2.88 18.30 -4.47
C VAL A 85 2.78 17.44 -5.71
N THR A 86 3.62 17.72 -6.71
CA THR A 86 3.70 16.92 -7.93
C THR A 86 5.14 16.45 -8.14
N LEU A 87 5.36 15.14 -8.18
CA LEU A 87 6.63 14.52 -8.54
C LEU A 87 6.60 14.09 -10.01
N TYR A 88 7.59 14.51 -10.77
CA TYR A 88 7.74 14.21 -12.20
C TYR A 88 8.87 13.23 -12.45
N ARG A 89 8.71 12.39 -13.47
CA ARG A 89 9.74 11.52 -14.03
C ARG A 89 10.76 12.32 -14.83
N GLY A 90 11.86 11.68 -15.23
CA GLY A 90 12.89 12.32 -16.06
C GLY A 90 12.43 12.70 -17.47
N ASP A 91 11.31 12.15 -17.96
CA ASP A 91 10.70 12.55 -19.23
C ASP A 91 9.57 13.59 -19.06
N GLY A 92 9.43 14.17 -17.87
CA GLY A 92 8.44 15.21 -17.55
C GLY A 92 7.03 14.68 -17.28
N THR A 93 6.78 13.37 -17.40
CA THR A 93 5.49 12.79 -17.04
C THR A 93 5.29 12.75 -15.53
N VAL A 94 4.06 12.93 -15.05
CA VAL A 94 3.74 12.83 -13.61
C VAL A 94 3.98 11.40 -13.12
N GLU A 95 4.67 11.29 -11.98
CA GLU A 95 4.90 10.03 -11.26
C GLU A 95 3.93 9.88 -10.09
N VAL A 96 3.81 10.92 -9.27
CA VAL A 96 2.91 10.96 -8.11
C VAL A 96 2.40 12.36 -7.88
N GLU A 97 1.17 12.45 -7.41
CA GLU A 97 0.52 13.66 -6.92
C GLU A 97 0.07 13.44 -5.48
N TRP A 98 0.26 14.45 -4.63
CA TRP A 98 -0.25 14.47 -3.26
C TRP A 98 -1.08 15.72 -3.00
N VAL A 99 -2.25 15.55 -2.41
CA VAL A 99 -3.16 16.60 -1.96
C VAL A 99 -2.92 16.83 -0.48
N TYR A 100 -2.58 18.07 -0.14
CA TYR A 100 -2.40 18.48 1.25
C TYR A 100 -3.40 19.59 1.58
N GLN A 101 -3.98 19.50 2.77
CA GLN A 101 -4.78 20.55 3.38
C GLN A 101 -4.18 20.83 4.76
N HIS A 102 -3.84 22.09 4.99
CA HIS A 102 -3.28 22.57 6.27
C HIS A 102 -2.04 21.77 6.73
N GLY A 103 -1.15 21.46 5.79
CA GLY A 103 0.07 20.69 6.06
C GLY A 103 -0.13 19.18 6.23
N GLU A 104 -1.36 18.68 6.25
CA GLU A 104 -1.68 17.26 6.37
C GLU A 104 -2.06 16.66 5.02
N LEU A 105 -1.63 15.41 4.77
CA LEU A 105 -2.06 14.65 3.60
C LEU A 105 -3.55 14.31 3.78
N HIS A 106 -4.41 14.96 2.99
CA HIS A 106 -5.87 14.91 3.17
C HIS A 106 -6.57 15.30 1.86
N CYS A 107 -7.67 14.62 1.53
CA CYS A 107 -8.61 15.06 0.49
C CYS A 107 -10.03 14.58 0.83
N ASP A 108 -10.98 15.51 0.97
CA ASP A 108 -12.38 15.19 1.29
C ASP A 108 -13.11 14.51 0.12
N ASP A 109 -12.79 14.92 -1.11
CA ASP A 109 -13.53 14.56 -2.32
C ASP A 109 -12.84 13.48 -3.17
N GLY A 110 -11.73 12.91 -2.71
CA GLY A 110 -10.94 12.01 -3.54
C GLY A 110 -9.70 11.43 -2.85
N PRO A 111 -8.82 10.78 -3.61
CA PRO A 111 -7.58 10.26 -3.06
C PRO A 111 -6.64 11.41 -2.70
N ALA A 112 -5.99 11.31 -1.54
CA ALA A 112 -4.97 12.27 -1.14
C ALA A 112 -3.62 11.98 -1.82
N ALA A 113 -3.42 10.76 -2.34
CA ALA A 113 -2.23 10.44 -3.12
C ALA A 113 -2.57 9.57 -4.34
N THR A 114 -2.01 9.92 -5.49
CA THR A 114 -2.23 9.20 -6.76
C THR A 114 -0.90 8.93 -7.44
N TRP A 115 -0.62 7.66 -7.72
CA TRP A 115 0.58 7.22 -8.43
C TRP A 115 0.23 6.88 -9.87
N TYR A 116 1.09 7.27 -10.79
CA TYR A 116 0.89 7.11 -12.22
C TYR A 116 1.96 6.22 -12.84
N ARG A 117 1.53 5.42 -13.82
CA ARG A 117 2.43 4.70 -14.73
C ARG A 117 3.03 5.70 -15.72
N ARG A 118 4.15 5.33 -16.36
CA ARG A 118 4.80 6.15 -17.39
C ARG A 118 3.87 6.54 -18.56
N GLY A 119 2.82 5.75 -18.82
CA GLY A 119 1.80 6.06 -19.84
C GLY A 119 0.68 7.00 -19.35
N GLY A 120 0.79 7.58 -18.15
CA GLY A 120 -0.20 8.48 -17.57
C GLY A 120 -1.42 7.80 -16.92
N THR A 121 -1.56 6.48 -17.06
CA THR A 121 -2.64 5.75 -16.39
C THR A 121 -2.36 5.57 -14.90
N VAL A 122 -3.41 5.66 -14.10
CA VAL A 122 -3.32 5.47 -12.64
C VAL A 122 -2.81 4.06 -12.32
N LEU A 123 -1.81 3.99 -11.45
CA LEU A 123 -1.27 2.76 -10.88
C LEU A 123 -1.96 2.45 -9.55
N MET A 124 -2.11 3.46 -8.70
CA MET A 124 -2.59 3.31 -7.33
C MET A 124 -3.17 4.63 -6.83
N THR A 125 -4.17 4.55 -5.96
CA THR A 125 -4.70 5.69 -5.21
C THR A 125 -4.83 5.37 -3.74
N ASN A 126 -4.39 6.30 -2.89
CA ASN A 126 -4.52 6.19 -1.45
C ASN A 126 -5.33 7.37 -0.89
N TYR A 127 -6.15 7.06 0.11
CA TYR A 127 -6.99 8.01 0.83
C TYR A 127 -6.41 8.24 2.21
N TYR A 128 -6.37 9.49 2.63
CA TYR A 128 -5.86 9.88 3.94
C TYR A 128 -6.84 10.85 4.58
N GLN A 129 -7.04 10.70 5.88
CA GLN A 129 -7.77 11.64 6.70
C GLN A 129 -6.83 12.07 7.83
N HIS A 130 -6.61 13.38 7.94
CA HIS A 130 -5.73 13.99 8.94
C HIS A 130 -4.31 13.39 8.95
N GLY A 131 -3.76 13.14 7.76
CA GLY A 131 -2.43 12.53 7.60
C GLY A 131 -2.37 11.02 7.85
N GLU A 132 -3.45 10.38 8.29
CA GLU A 132 -3.50 8.93 8.52
C GLU A 132 -4.15 8.20 7.33
N HIS A 133 -3.61 7.03 6.97
CA HIS A 133 -4.16 6.18 5.92
C HIS A 133 -5.51 5.63 6.42
N HIS A 134 -6.60 6.21 5.93
CA HIS A 134 -7.95 5.99 6.44
C HIS A 134 -8.97 6.33 5.36
N ARG A 135 -10.06 5.56 5.31
CA ARG A 135 -11.29 5.95 4.61
C ARG A 135 -12.50 5.30 5.26
N ASP A 136 -13.50 6.10 5.62
CA ASP A 136 -14.77 5.59 6.19
C ASP A 136 -15.56 4.80 5.14
N ASP A 137 -15.70 5.37 3.95
CA ASP A 137 -16.55 4.84 2.88
C ASP A 137 -15.73 4.25 1.73
N GLY A 138 -15.38 2.98 1.86
CA GLY A 138 -14.72 2.21 0.81
C GLY A 138 -13.23 1.94 1.06
N PRO A 139 -12.49 1.46 0.05
CA PRO A 139 -11.07 1.15 0.21
C PRO A 139 -10.25 2.43 0.33
N ALA A 140 -9.33 2.43 1.28
CA ALA A 140 -8.34 3.49 1.47
C ALA A 140 -7.11 3.31 0.56
N GLU A 141 -6.94 2.14 -0.03
CA GLU A 141 -5.91 1.83 -1.01
C GLU A 141 -6.50 1.04 -2.17
N VAL A 142 -6.21 1.45 -3.40
CA VAL A 142 -6.68 0.75 -4.60
C VAL A 142 -5.54 0.68 -5.62
N PHE A 143 -5.22 -0.52 -6.10
CA PHE A 143 -4.28 -0.72 -7.20
C PHE A 143 -4.98 -1.08 -8.49
N TYR A 144 -4.57 -0.44 -9.58
CA TYR A 144 -5.16 -0.61 -10.90
C TYR A 144 -4.22 -1.35 -11.85
N ARG A 145 -4.82 -2.17 -12.73
CA ARG A 145 -4.16 -2.78 -13.88
C ARG A 145 -3.97 -1.75 -14.99
N LYS A 146 -3.24 -2.13 -16.04
CA LYS A 146 -3.00 -1.25 -17.20
C LYS A 146 -4.26 -0.89 -17.97
N ASP A 147 -5.28 -1.75 -17.94
CA ASP A 147 -6.58 -1.54 -18.57
C ASP A 147 -7.56 -0.74 -17.67
N GLY A 148 -7.12 -0.29 -16.49
CA GLY A 148 -7.94 0.45 -15.53
C GLY A 148 -8.77 -0.42 -14.58
N SER A 149 -8.80 -1.75 -14.77
CA SER A 149 -9.48 -2.64 -13.82
C SER A 149 -8.76 -2.69 -12.48
N VAL A 150 -9.53 -2.86 -11.39
CA VAL A 150 -8.97 -3.00 -10.05
C VAL A 150 -8.27 -4.36 -9.92
N SER A 151 -7.10 -4.35 -9.30
CA SER A 151 -6.31 -5.57 -9.00
C SER A 151 -6.21 -5.85 -7.51
N HIS A 152 -6.35 -4.81 -6.70
CA HIS A 152 -6.26 -4.89 -5.25
C HIS A 152 -7.04 -3.76 -4.59
N GLU A 153 -7.64 -4.07 -3.45
CA GLU A 153 -8.25 -3.10 -2.55
C GLU A 153 -7.80 -3.36 -1.12
N GLY A 154 -7.49 -2.28 -0.39
CA GLY A 154 -7.13 -2.30 1.02
C GLY A 154 -7.99 -1.32 1.82
N HIS A 155 -8.52 -1.77 2.95
CA HIS A 155 -9.26 -0.98 3.92
C HIS A 155 -8.38 -0.74 5.14
N PHE A 156 -8.27 0.53 5.52
CA PHE A 156 -7.41 0.99 6.60
C PHE A 156 -8.20 1.85 7.56
N GLN A 157 -7.91 1.68 8.85
CA GLN A 157 -8.35 2.59 9.91
C GLN A 157 -7.12 2.96 10.73
N TYR A 158 -6.91 4.27 10.91
CA TYR A 158 -5.80 4.83 11.71
C TYR A 158 -4.43 4.29 11.27
N GLY A 159 -4.20 4.20 9.96
CA GLY A 159 -2.93 3.72 9.40
C GLY A 159 -2.75 2.20 9.38
N GLU A 160 -3.69 1.43 9.92
CA GLU A 160 -3.59 -0.04 9.99
C GLU A 160 -4.64 -0.71 9.10
N LEU A 161 -4.27 -1.81 8.42
CA LEU A 161 -5.23 -2.68 7.74
C LEU A 161 -6.31 -3.13 8.75
N HIS A 162 -7.56 -2.79 8.45
CA HIS A 162 -8.68 -2.99 9.35
C HIS A 162 -9.98 -2.98 8.56
N ARG A 163 -10.85 -3.95 8.83
CA ARG A 163 -12.26 -3.86 8.46
C ARG A 163 -13.13 -4.74 9.36
N ASP A 164 -14.20 -4.17 9.89
CA ASP A 164 -15.17 -4.94 10.67
C ASP A 164 -16.07 -5.77 9.75
N GLY A 165 -16.21 -7.06 10.07
CA GLY A 165 -17.15 -7.98 9.43
C GLY A 165 -16.89 -8.34 7.95
N ALA A 166 -15.84 -7.80 7.33
CA ALA A 166 -15.55 -7.99 5.91
C ALA A 166 -14.02 -8.03 5.66
N PRO A 167 -13.57 -8.50 4.48
CA PRO A 167 -12.15 -8.50 4.13
C PRO A 167 -11.58 -7.08 4.16
N ALA A 168 -10.46 -6.93 4.88
CA ALA A 168 -9.71 -5.68 4.89
C ALA A 168 -8.78 -5.58 3.68
N SER A 169 -8.45 -6.71 3.04
CA SER A 169 -7.65 -6.71 1.81
C SER A 169 -8.18 -7.75 0.83
N LEU A 170 -8.33 -7.32 -0.43
CA LEU A 170 -8.93 -8.08 -1.51
C LEU A 170 -7.98 -8.09 -2.71
N GLY A 171 -7.81 -9.26 -3.33
CA GLY A 171 -7.12 -9.39 -4.63
C GLY A 171 -8.09 -9.85 -5.70
N PHE A 172 -8.02 -9.20 -6.87
CA PHE A 172 -8.94 -9.42 -7.98
C PHE A 172 -8.21 -10.01 -9.20
N ARG A 173 -8.87 -10.91 -9.92
CA ARG A 173 -8.44 -11.40 -11.23
C ARG A 173 -8.73 -10.37 -12.32
N LYS A 174 -8.35 -10.67 -13.55
CA LYS A 174 -8.61 -9.77 -14.70
C LYS A 174 -10.10 -9.66 -15.05
N ASP A 175 -10.89 -10.68 -14.76
CA ASP A 175 -12.34 -10.69 -14.97
C ASP A 175 -13.12 -10.03 -13.81
N GLY A 176 -12.42 -9.48 -12.80
CA GLY A 176 -13.02 -8.86 -11.62
C GLY A 176 -13.40 -9.83 -10.50
N THR A 177 -13.20 -11.14 -10.66
CA THR A 177 -13.46 -12.10 -9.58
C THR A 177 -12.42 -11.99 -8.46
N VAL A 178 -12.87 -12.05 -7.21
CA VAL A 178 -11.97 -12.09 -6.05
C VAL A 178 -11.26 -13.44 -6.02
N PHE A 179 -9.94 -13.44 -5.83
CA PHE A 179 -9.17 -14.68 -5.66
C PHE A 179 -8.45 -14.78 -4.33
N CYS A 180 -8.34 -13.68 -3.59
CA CYS A 180 -7.88 -13.73 -2.22
C CYS A 180 -8.59 -12.69 -1.37
N GLU A 181 -8.91 -13.10 -0.15
CA GLU A 181 -9.49 -12.27 0.90
C GLU A 181 -8.63 -12.40 2.14
N PHE A 182 -8.33 -11.26 2.75
CA PHE A 182 -7.62 -11.21 4.01
C PHE A 182 -8.39 -10.33 5.00
N TYR A 183 -8.73 -10.92 6.14
CA TYR A 183 -9.43 -10.25 7.22
C TYR A 183 -8.41 -9.78 8.24
N PHE A 184 -8.47 -8.50 8.58
CA PHE A 184 -7.56 -7.87 9.52
C PHE A 184 -8.34 -7.05 10.54
N GLN A 185 -7.86 -7.08 11.79
CA GLN A 185 -8.21 -6.11 12.81
C GLN A 185 -6.92 -5.56 13.41
N ARG A 186 -6.78 -4.23 13.39
CA ARG A 186 -5.62 -3.52 13.93
C ARG A 186 -4.29 -4.10 13.41
N GLY A 187 -4.19 -4.15 12.08
CA GLY A 187 -2.99 -4.62 11.36
C GLY A 187 -2.69 -6.12 11.48
N ARG A 188 -3.55 -6.92 12.11
CA ARG A 188 -3.31 -8.36 12.33
C ARG A 188 -4.41 -9.23 11.73
N HIS A 189 -4.03 -10.32 11.08
CA HIS A 189 -4.98 -11.32 10.60
C HIS A 189 -5.92 -11.76 11.73
N HIS A 190 -7.22 -11.54 11.54
CA HIS A 190 -8.20 -11.79 12.58
C HIS A 190 -9.57 -12.07 11.97
N ARG A 191 -10.18 -13.18 12.39
CA ARG A 191 -11.59 -13.48 12.18
C ARG A 191 -12.03 -14.55 13.20
N GLU A 192 -13.16 -14.35 13.87
CA GLU A 192 -13.65 -15.28 14.91
C GLU A 192 -14.58 -16.37 14.35
N ASP A 193 -15.23 -16.05 13.23
CA ASP A 193 -16.36 -16.76 12.64
C ASP A 193 -16.02 -17.39 11.27
N GLY A 194 -14.74 -17.43 10.91
CA GLY A 194 -14.29 -18.02 9.64
C GLY A 194 -12.78 -17.89 9.42
N PRO A 195 -12.28 -18.30 8.25
CA PRO A 195 -10.88 -18.12 7.91
C PRO A 195 -10.56 -16.63 7.71
N ALA A 196 -9.45 -16.20 8.30
CA ALA A 196 -8.92 -14.85 8.16
C ALA A 196 -8.10 -14.68 6.86
N ILE A 197 -7.69 -15.78 6.24
CA ILE A 197 -6.98 -15.80 4.97
C ILE A 197 -7.68 -16.80 4.07
N ILE A 198 -8.08 -16.36 2.88
CA ILE A 198 -8.71 -17.17 1.86
C ILE A 198 -7.96 -16.90 0.55
N ILE A 199 -7.55 -17.96 -0.14
CA ILE A 199 -6.90 -17.86 -1.45
C ILE A 199 -7.49 -18.95 -2.35
N GLU A 200 -7.76 -18.63 -3.60
CA GLU A 200 -8.35 -19.52 -4.59
C GLU A 200 -7.48 -19.67 -5.85
N PHE A 201 -7.49 -20.87 -6.43
CA PHE A 201 -6.93 -21.12 -7.75
C PHE A 201 -7.77 -20.49 -8.84
N GLU A 202 -7.15 -20.34 -10.01
CA GLU A 202 -7.90 -20.04 -11.24
C GLU A 202 -8.93 -21.16 -11.49
N GLY A 203 -10.20 -20.78 -11.65
CA GLY A 203 -11.34 -21.70 -11.65
C GLY A 203 -12.15 -21.76 -10.34
N GLY A 204 -11.73 -21.04 -9.29
CA GLY A 204 -12.50 -20.86 -8.05
C GLY A 204 -12.31 -21.96 -7.00
N THR A 205 -11.55 -23.01 -7.32
CA THR A 205 -11.19 -24.03 -6.32
C THR A 205 -10.36 -23.39 -5.20
N ARG A 206 -10.74 -23.64 -3.94
CA ARG A 206 -9.98 -23.16 -2.78
C ARG A 206 -8.54 -23.64 -2.88
N GLN A 207 -7.58 -22.73 -2.73
CA GLN A 207 -6.15 -23.03 -2.68
C GLN A 207 -5.66 -23.12 -1.25
N ARG A 208 -6.09 -22.17 -0.42
CA ARG A 208 -5.70 -22.08 0.98
C ARG A 208 -6.78 -21.40 1.79
N GLU A 209 -6.94 -21.86 3.02
CA GLU A 209 -7.65 -21.14 4.05
C GLU A 209 -6.85 -21.21 5.35
N GLN A 210 -6.89 -20.13 6.13
CA GLN A 210 -6.25 -20.10 7.44
C GLN A 210 -7.09 -19.29 8.43
N TYR A 211 -7.33 -19.90 9.59
CA TYR A 211 -8.05 -19.32 10.70
C TYR A 211 -7.05 -18.64 11.62
N CYS A 212 -7.25 -17.34 11.86
CA CYS A 212 -6.38 -16.55 12.70
C CYS A 212 -7.19 -15.72 13.68
N VAL A 213 -6.77 -15.71 14.94
CA VAL A 213 -7.30 -14.80 15.97
C VAL A 213 -6.14 -13.97 16.51
N ARG A 214 -6.25 -12.64 16.44
CA ARG A 214 -5.23 -11.68 16.91
C ARG A 214 -3.83 -11.96 16.30
N GLY A 215 -3.79 -12.27 15.01
CA GLY A 215 -2.57 -12.56 14.25
C GLY A 215 -1.98 -13.95 14.49
N ALA A 216 -2.65 -14.81 15.26
CA ALA A 216 -2.20 -16.16 15.57
C ALA A 216 -3.07 -17.19 14.86
N PRO A 217 -2.49 -18.16 14.14
CA PRO A 217 -3.24 -19.31 13.65
C PRO A 217 -3.92 -20.03 14.82
N HIS A 218 -5.24 -20.19 14.75
CA HIS A 218 -6.05 -20.74 15.84
C HIS A 218 -7.35 -21.31 15.31
N ARG A 219 -7.65 -22.56 15.68
CA ARG A 219 -8.97 -23.17 15.50
C ARG A 219 -9.16 -24.31 16.52
N THR A 220 -10.39 -24.50 17.02
CA THR A 220 -10.70 -25.53 18.01
C THR A 220 -11.49 -26.71 17.45
N ASP A 221 -12.13 -26.55 16.30
CA ASP A 221 -13.07 -27.50 15.70
C ASP A 221 -12.60 -28.07 14.34
N GLY A 222 -11.31 -27.88 14.01
CA GLY A 222 -10.74 -28.34 12.75
C GLY A 222 -9.32 -27.83 12.52
N PRO A 223 -8.77 -28.03 11.31
CA PRO A 223 -7.47 -27.50 10.94
C PRO A 223 -7.50 -25.96 10.93
N ALA A 224 -6.50 -25.36 11.58
CA ALA A 224 -6.29 -23.92 11.55
C ALA A 224 -5.77 -23.47 10.19
N GLU A 225 -5.21 -24.37 9.39
CA GLU A 225 -4.82 -24.13 8.02
C GLU A 225 -5.10 -25.37 7.17
N THR A 226 -5.71 -25.15 6.02
CA THR A 226 -5.86 -26.18 4.99
C THR A 226 -5.37 -25.63 3.66
N ALA A 227 -4.60 -26.44 2.94
CA ALA A 227 -4.17 -26.13 1.59
C ALA A 227 -4.58 -27.26 0.65
N TRP A 228 -5.04 -26.88 -0.53
CA TRP A 228 -5.54 -27.79 -1.56
C TRP A 228 -4.65 -27.75 -2.80
N ARG A 229 -4.82 -28.75 -3.64
CA ARG A 229 -4.31 -28.79 -5.01
C ARG A 229 -5.34 -28.19 -5.95
N SER A 230 -4.93 -27.84 -7.16
CA SER A 230 -5.82 -27.26 -8.18
C SER A 230 -6.96 -28.20 -8.61
N ASP A 231 -6.79 -29.51 -8.43
CA ASP A 231 -7.83 -30.53 -8.65
C ASP A 231 -8.85 -30.65 -7.50
N GLY A 232 -8.72 -29.83 -6.45
CA GLY A 232 -9.61 -29.82 -5.29
C GLY A 232 -9.24 -30.84 -4.21
N THR A 233 -8.24 -31.69 -4.42
CA THR A 233 -7.78 -32.61 -3.37
C THR A 233 -7.01 -31.87 -2.28
N VAL A 234 -7.21 -32.27 -1.03
CA VAL A 234 -6.47 -31.71 0.11
C VAL A 234 -4.99 -32.08 -0.05
N ARG A 235 -4.12 -31.07 0.04
CA ARG A 235 -2.67 -31.25 0.04
C ARG A 235 -2.16 -31.39 1.46
N GLU A 236 -2.66 -30.55 2.36
CA GLU A 236 -2.05 -30.31 3.66
C GLU A 236 -3.08 -29.78 4.66
N GLU A 237 -3.02 -30.27 5.89
CA GLU A 237 -3.81 -29.78 7.02
C GLU A 237 -2.88 -29.51 8.22
N VAL A 238 -3.09 -28.38 8.89
CA VAL A 238 -2.32 -27.96 10.06
C VAL A 238 -3.27 -27.55 11.18
N TYR A 239 -3.18 -28.24 12.31
CA TYR A 239 -4.00 -28.01 13.48
C TYR A 239 -3.19 -27.19 14.48
N ARG A 240 -3.71 -26.00 14.81
CA ARG A 240 -3.05 -25.06 15.73
C ARG A 240 -4.03 -24.50 16.74
N ARG A 241 -3.57 -24.45 17.99
CA ARG A 241 -4.24 -23.77 19.10
C ARG A 241 -3.23 -22.88 19.79
N HIS A 242 -3.56 -21.60 19.95
CA HIS A 242 -2.68 -20.58 20.53
C HIS A 242 -1.27 -20.57 19.90
N ARG A 243 -1.18 -20.58 18.56
CA ARG A 243 0.06 -20.64 17.75
C ARG A 243 0.78 -22.00 17.73
N MET A 244 0.54 -22.86 18.71
CA MET A 244 1.20 -24.15 18.85
C MET A 244 0.50 -25.22 18.01
N LEU A 245 1.27 -26.17 17.47
CA LEU A 245 0.71 -27.38 16.86
C LEU A 245 -0.01 -28.17 17.96
N HIS A 246 -1.27 -28.53 17.69
CA HIS A 246 -2.10 -29.17 18.69
C HIS A 246 -3.24 -29.94 18.05
N ARG A 247 -3.46 -31.19 18.49
CA ARG A 247 -4.64 -31.97 18.18
C ARG A 247 -4.86 -33.09 19.22
N THR A 248 -6.10 -33.27 19.66
CA THR A 248 -6.49 -34.22 20.73
C THR A 248 -6.95 -35.58 20.22
N ASP A 249 -7.08 -35.75 18.91
CA ASP A 249 -7.66 -36.94 18.29
C ASP A 249 -6.92 -37.38 17.01
N GLY A 250 -5.69 -36.91 16.79
CA GLY A 250 -4.94 -37.23 15.58
C GLY A 250 -3.63 -36.43 15.44
N PRO A 251 -2.97 -36.54 14.28
CA PRO A 251 -1.78 -35.76 13.98
C PRO A 251 -2.10 -34.27 13.81
N ALA A 252 -1.23 -33.42 14.35
CA ALA A 252 -1.37 -31.97 14.31
C ALA A 252 -0.92 -31.36 12.98
N TRP A 253 -0.18 -32.11 12.17
CA TRP A 253 0.14 -31.74 10.79
C TRP A 253 0.06 -32.97 9.90
N ILE A 254 -0.56 -32.82 8.74
CA ILE A 254 -0.75 -33.91 7.78
C ILE A 254 -0.44 -33.40 6.38
N LEU A 255 0.35 -34.18 5.64
CA LEU A 255 0.62 -33.96 4.23
C LEU A 255 0.11 -35.16 3.44
N TYR A 256 -0.68 -34.90 2.40
CA TYR A 256 -1.32 -35.92 1.58
C TYR A 256 -0.65 -36.08 0.21
N ARG A 257 -0.61 -37.31 -0.31
CA ARG A 257 -0.31 -37.60 -1.71
C ARG A 257 -1.52 -37.24 -2.59
N LYS A 258 -1.34 -37.24 -3.91
CA LYS A 258 -2.42 -36.95 -4.88
C LYS A 258 -3.56 -37.97 -4.84
N ASP A 259 -3.28 -39.21 -4.46
CA ASP A 259 -4.29 -40.27 -4.31
C ASP A 259 -5.07 -40.19 -2.99
N GLY A 260 -4.82 -39.15 -2.17
CA GLY A 260 -5.43 -38.97 -0.85
C GLY A 260 -4.77 -39.75 0.28
N SER A 261 -3.77 -40.60 0.00
CA SER A 261 -3.05 -41.31 1.05
C SER A 261 -2.16 -40.36 1.86
N VAL A 262 -2.02 -40.61 3.16
CA VAL A 262 -1.12 -39.84 4.03
C VAL A 262 0.33 -40.05 3.58
N LYS A 263 1.00 -38.97 3.20
CA LYS A 263 2.43 -38.95 2.87
C LYS A 263 3.27 -38.82 4.13
N SER A 264 2.86 -37.93 5.03
CA SER A 264 3.58 -37.64 6.28
C SER A 264 2.61 -37.05 7.30
N GLU A 265 2.91 -37.30 8.56
CA GLU A 265 2.15 -36.80 9.69
C GLU A 265 3.11 -36.42 10.83
N LEU A 266 2.75 -35.40 11.60
CA LEU A 266 3.44 -35.04 12.82
C LEU A 266 2.45 -34.98 13.98
N TRP A 267 2.85 -35.56 15.10
CA TRP A 267 2.04 -35.69 16.30
C TRP A 267 2.54 -34.72 17.35
N TYR A 268 1.61 -33.95 17.94
CA TYR A 268 1.93 -32.96 18.96
C TYR A 268 0.87 -32.99 20.07
N HIS A 269 1.31 -32.75 21.31
CA HIS A 269 0.45 -32.48 22.45
C HIS A 269 0.96 -31.22 23.16
N GLU A 270 0.08 -30.24 23.38
CA GLU A 270 0.44 -28.95 24.02
C GLU A 270 1.68 -28.24 23.45
N GLY A 271 1.95 -28.40 22.15
CA GLY A 271 3.11 -27.80 21.48
C GLY A 271 4.40 -28.64 21.55
N GLU A 272 4.41 -29.76 22.26
CA GLU A 272 5.52 -30.71 22.30
C GLU A 272 5.37 -31.78 21.22
N GLY A 273 6.45 -31.98 20.44
CA GLY A 273 6.48 -32.97 19.37
C GLY A 273 6.65 -34.39 19.92
N LEU A 274 5.89 -35.33 19.37
CA LEU A 274 5.91 -36.74 19.77
C LEU A 274 6.51 -37.59 18.64
N GLY A 275 7.20 -38.68 18.99
CA GLY A 275 7.88 -39.57 18.04
C GLY A 275 6.95 -40.36 17.11
N GLY A 276 5.64 -40.23 17.29
CA GLY A 276 4.61 -40.83 16.44
C GLY A 276 3.36 -41.17 17.23
N TYR A 277 2.46 -41.90 16.57
CA TYR A 277 1.17 -42.32 17.11
C TYR A 277 1.23 -43.09 18.44
N GLU A 278 2.22 -43.99 18.58
CA GLU A 278 2.35 -44.82 19.80
C GLU A 278 2.80 -44.01 21.02
N ASP A 279 3.64 -42.99 20.83
CA ASP A 279 4.01 -42.05 21.90
C ASP A 279 2.85 -41.13 22.25
N TRP A 280 2.08 -40.69 21.25
CA TRP A 280 0.87 -39.90 21.44
C TRP A 280 -0.19 -40.65 22.27
N LYS A 281 -0.46 -41.92 21.98
CA LYS A 281 -1.37 -42.76 22.76
C LYS A 281 -0.98 -42.88 24.23
N ARG A 282 0.32 -43.05 24.52
CA ARG A 282 0.82 -43.21 25.90
C ARG A 282 0.57 -41.95 26.72
N ASN A 283 0.85 -40.78 26.13
CA ASN A 283 0.61 -39.50 26.80
C ASN A 283 -0.89 -39.25 27.03
N HIS A 284 -1.77 -39.61 26.10
CA HIS A 284 -3.22 -39.38 26.27
C HIS A 284 -3.95 -40.42 27.13
N LYS A 285 -3.33 -41.58 27.43
CA LYS A 285 -3.89 -42.57 28.37
C LYS A 285 -3.59 -42.29 29.84
N LEU A 286 -2.61 -41.44 30.14
CA LEU A 286 -2.21 -41.12 31.51
C LEU A 286 -3.05 -40.00 32.14
N PHE A 287 -3.92 -39.35 31.38
CA PHE A 287 -4.75 -38.21 31.82
C PHE A 287 -6.25 -38.37 31.51
N GLY A 288 -6.69 -39.58 31.14
CA GLY A 288 -8.09 -39.94 30.89
C GLY A 288 -8.75 -40.58 32.10
#